data_AF-A0AAU5U6Y6-F1
#
_entry.id   AF-A0AAU5U6Y6-F1
#
_cell.length_a   1.000
_cell.length_b   1.000
_cell.length_c   1.000
_cell.angle_alpha   90.00
_cell.angle_beta   90.00
_cell.angle_gamma   90.00
#
_symmetry.space_group_name_H-M   'P 1'
#
loop_
_entity.id
_entity.type
_entity.pdbx_description
1 polymer ?
#
loop_
_entity_poly.entity_id
_entity_poly.type
_entity_poly.pdbx_seq_one_letter_code
_entity_poly.pdbx_strand_id
1 'polypeptide(L)'
;MTNAASFRRQFWSGGFYELAIEVGSTDDAALQAVLDAVWTAAQVQGCYGHEGREPEEQEAVPRTIAALEEFGQLLGRVRLPTGELVAFGVTAVRGGDDSSDWLDFGVPLSALWQAGVAFEEGPFERSAATDDWLAALATDAFREAPFSLGLVGWNVSGLAEAALLSDGLPEKRGMGYLLPRDGVLHYGAVND
;
A
#
# COMPACT_ATOMS: atom_id res chain seq x y z
N MET A 1 27.24 -0.77 -3.37
CA MET A 1 26.14 0.15 -3.03
C MET A 1 24.87 -0.64 -3.18
N THR A 2 24.12 -0.82 -2.10
CA THR A 2 22.78 -1.43 -2.12
C THR A 2 21.79 -0.41 -2.68
N ASN A 3 20.94 -0.82 -3.61
CA ASN A 3 19.96 0.04 -4.27
C ASN A 3 18.57 -0.34 -3.78
N ALA A 4 17.97 0.48 -2.90
CA ALA A 4 16.63 0.23 -2.36
C ALA A 4 15.53 0.26 -3.44
N ALA A 5 15.82 0.81 -4.62
CA ALA A 5 14.94 0.81 -5.80
C ALA A 5 15.10 -0.41 -6.72
N SER A 6 15.93 -1.38 -6.33
CA SER A 6 16.19 -2.59 -7.11
C SER A 6 15.07 -3.59 -7.00
N PHE A 7 14.75 -4.25 -8.11
CA PHE A 7 13.73 -5.30 -8.15
C PHE A 7 14.31 -6.69 -7.87
N ARG A 8 15.62 -6.82 -7.57
CA ARG A 8 16.22 -8.13 -7.26
C ARG A 8 15.61 -8.71 -5.99
N ARG A 9 15.44 -10.03 -5.98
CA ARG A 9 14.80 -10.81 -4.91
C ARG A 9 15.29 -10.51 -3.48
N GLN A 10 16.57 -10.18 -3.32
CA GLN A 10 17.14 -9.80 -2.01
C GLN A 10 16.52 -8.53 -1.40
N PHE A 11 15.82 -7.72 -2.19
CA PHE A 11 15.14 -6.50 -1.76
C PHE A 11 13.64 -6.72 -1.50
N TRP A 12 13.12 -7.94 -1.66
CA TRP A 12 11.72 -8.35 -1.43
C TRP A 12 11.59 -9.28 -0.21
N SER A 13 12.27 -8.94 0.89
CA SER A 13 12.31 -9.79 2.10
C SER A 13 11.87 -9.03 3.36
N GLY A 14 11.43 -9.77 4.39
CA GLY A 14 10.99 -9.22 5.67
C GLY A 14 9.49 -8.88 5.74
N GLY A 15 8.73 -9.11 4.66
CA GLY A 15 7.34 -8.65 4.55
C GLY A 15 7.27 -7.20 4.09
N PHE A 16 6.10 -6.60 4.21
CA PHE A 16 5.80 -5.29 3.64
C PHE A 16 5.34 -4.33 4.73
N TYR A 17 5.83 -3.09 4.63
CA TYR A 17 5.14 -1.97 5.24
C TYR A 17 4.18 -1.42 4.20
N GLU A 18 2.89 -1.46 4.50
CA GLU A 18 1.86 -1.34 3.48
C GLU A 18 0.72 -0.42 3.88
N LEU A 19 0.06 0.08 2.83
CA LEU A 19 -1.26 0.65 2.84
C LEU A 19 -2.18 -0.38 2.19
N ALA A 20 -3.01 -1.05 3.00
CA ALA A 20 -4.05 -1.97 2.51
C ALA A 20 -5.38 -1.23 2.43
N ILE A 21 -5.99 -1.17 1.24
CA ILE A 21 -7.24 -0.44 1.00
C ILE A 21 -8.36 -1.42 0.68
N GLU A 22 -9.39 -1.42 1.50
CA GLU A 22 -10.66 -2.07 1.20
C GLU A 22 -11.49 -1.17 0.27
N VAL A 23 -11.75 -1.62 -0.95
CA VAL A 23 -12.45 -0.83 -1.98
C VAL A 23 -13.92 -0.60 -1.59
N GLY A 24 -14.57 -1.57 -0.96
CA GLY A 24 -16.01 -1.57 -0.70
C GLY A 24 -16.86 -2.11 -1.85
N SER A 25 -16.21 -2.71 -2.85
CA SER A 25 -16.83 -3.29 -4.03
C SER A 25 -15.96 -4.42 -4.57
N THR A 26 -16.54 -5.27 -5.40
CA THR A 26 -15.84 -6.28 -6.21
C THR A 26 -15.85 -5.94 -7.71
N ASP A 27 -16.29 -4.72 -8.06
CA ASP A 27 -16.25 -4.20 -9.42
C ASP A 27 -14.83 -3.78 -9.82
N ASP A 28 -14.33 -4.34 -10.91
CA ASP A 28 -13.02 -4.02 -11.49
C ASP A 28 -12.87 -2.53 -11.79
N ALA A 29 -13.96 -1.84 -12.15
CA ALA A 29 -13.91 -0.40 -12.40
C ALA A 29 -13.60 0.38 -11.11
N ALA A 30 -14.15 -0.05 -9.97
CA ALA A 30 -13.86 0.57 -8.67
C ALA A 30 -12.43 0.25 -8.22
N LEU A 31 -12.00 -1.00 -8.35
CA LEU A 31 -10.63 -1.41 -8.02
C LEU A 31 -9.61 -0.68 -8.92
N GLN A 32 -9.89 -0.54 -10.22
CA GLN A 32 -9.06 0.22 -11.16
C GLN A 32 -8.96 1.70 -10.76
N ALA A 33 -10.07 2.32 -10.35
CA ALA A 33 -10.06 3.72 -9.91
C ALA A 33 -9.17 3.92 -8.67
N VAL A 34 -9.25 3.01 -7.69
CA VAL A 34 -8.39 3.04 -6.50
C VAL A 34 -6.92 2.81 -6.88
N LEU A 35 -6.63 1.83 -7.75
CA LEU A 35 -5.29 1.59 -8.28
C LEU A 35 -4.72 2.86 -8.94
N ASP A 36 -5.49 3.49 -9.82
CA ASP A 36 -5.08 4.70 -10.54
C ASP A 36 -4.81 5.87 -9.59
N ALA A 37 -5.68 6.06 -8.59
CA ALA A 37 -5.58 7.11 -7.59
C ALA A 37 -4.33 6.93 -6.71
N VAL A 38 -4.10 5.72 -6.18
CA VAL A 38 -2.91 5.37 -5.38
C VAL A 38 -1.63 5.56 -6.18
N TRP A 39 -1.60 5.06 -7.42
CA TRP A 39 -0.42 5.16 -8.29
C TRP A 39 -0.05 6.61 -8.60
N THR A 40 -1.06 7.46 -8.75
CA THR A 40 -0.92 8.89 -9.02
C THR A 40 -0.48 9.65 -7.76
N ALA A 41 -1.14 9.40 -6.62
CA ALA A 41 -0.82 10.00 -5.32
C ALA A 41 0.63 9.71 -4.90
N ALA A 42 1.09 8.47 -5.11
CA ALA A 42 2.45 8.05 -4.77
C ALA A 42 3.51 8.51 -5.80
N GLN A 43 3.10 9.14 -6.90
CA GLN A 43 3.97 9.57 -8.01
C GLN A 43 4.88 8.44 -8.52
N VAL A 44 4.28 7.26 -8.71
CA VAL A 44 5.02 6.05 -9.06
C VAL A 44 5.78 6.22 -10.39
N GLN A 45 7.03 5.78 -10.39
CA GLN A 45 7.87 5.71 -11.58
C GLN A 45 7.86 4.30 -12.21
N GLY A 46 7.31 4.24 -13.43
CA GLY A 46 7.18 3.01 -14.21
C GLY A 46 6.03 2.12 -13.74
N CYS A 47 5.81 1.01 -14.45
CA CYS A 47 4.84 -0.03 -14.10
C CYS A 47 5.34 -1.33 -14.74
N TYR A 48 5.64 -2.34 -13.95
CA TYR A 48 6.35 -3.55 -14.40
C TYR A 48 5.75 -4.81 -13.79
N GLY A 49 5.79 -5.92 -14.51
CA GLY A 49 5.15 -7.17 -14.11
C GLY A 49 6.10 -8.24 -13.56
N HIS A 50 7.42 -8.10 -13.74
CA HIS A 50 8.36 -9.16 -13.37
C HIS A 50 9.26 -8.77 -12.20
N GLU A 51 9.04 -9.41 -11.06
CA GLU A 51 9.98 -9.42 -9.95
C GLU A 51 11.31 -10.05 -10.39
N GLY A 52 12.44 -9.58 -9.83
CA GLY A 52 13.77 -10.12 -10.11
C GLY A 52 14.44 -9.58 -11.38
N ARG A 53 13.70 -8.86 -12.23
CA ARG A 53 14.22 -8.11 -13.38
C ARG A 53 14.21 -6.63 -13.07
N GLU A 54 15.32 -5.93 -13.31
CA GLU A 54 15.31 -4.49 -13.13
C GLU A 54 14.40 -3.81 -14.16
N PRO A 55 13.87 -2.62 -13.84
CA PRO A 55 13.12 -1.76 -14.78
C PRO A 55 13.75 -1.61 -16.16
N GLU A 56 15.07 -1.42 -16.25
CA GLU A 56 15.79 -1.32 -17.52
C GLU A 56 15.92 -2.66 -18.28
N GLU A 57 15.61 -3.78 -17.63
CA GLU A 57 15.68 -5.13 -18.20
C GLU A 57 14.33 -5.65 -18.68
N GLN A 58 13.24 -4.87 -18.56
CA GLN A 58 11.89 -5.30 -18.93
C GLN A 58 11.06 -4.16 -19.52
N GLU A 59 10.02 -4.51 -20.27
CA GLU A 59 9.09 -3.53 -20.81
C GLU A 59 8.11 -3.08 -19.73
N ALA A 60 7.67 -1.82 -19.82
CA ALA A 60 6.59 -1.34 -18.99
C ALA A 60 5.28 -2.04 -19.40
N VAL A 61 4.47 -2.39 -18.40
CA VAL A 61 3.15 -3.00 -18.59
C VAL A 61 2.05 -1.97 -18.37
N PRO A 62 0.84 -2.18 -18.91
CA PRO A 62 -0.30 -1.32 -18.60
C PRO A 62 -0.65 -1.37 -17.11
N ARG A 63 -0.91 -0.20 -16.51
CA ARG A 63 -1.46 -0.10 -15.15
C ARG A 63 -2.94 -0.45 -15.16
N THR A 64 -3.25 -1.75 -15.20
CA THR A 64 -4.63 -2.25 -15.29
C THR A 64 -4.87 -3.41 -14.35
N ILE A 65 -6.12 -3.65 -13.94
CA ILE A 65 -6.50 -4.84 -13.17
C ILE A 65 -6.16 -6.13 -13.91
N ALA A 66 -6.39 -6.18 -15.22
CA ALA A 66 -6.01 -7.35 -16.03
C ALA A 66 -4.50 -7.64 -15.97
N ALA A 67 -3.65 -6.61 -16.02
CA ALA A 67 -2.20 -6.79 -15.87
C ALA A 67 -1.83 -7.20 -14.44
N LEU A 68 -2.48 -6.61 -13.43
CA LEU A 68 -2.28 -6.97 -12.03
C LEU A 68 -2.60 -8.46 -11.79
N GLU A 69 -3.66 -8.99 -12.40
CA GLU A 69 -4.01 -10.41 -12.36
C GLU A 69 -3.03 -11.28 -13.15
N GLU A 70 -2.62 -10.84 -14.34
CA GLU A 70 -1.67 -11.58 -15.19
C GLU A 70 -0.32 -11.79 -14.50
N PHE A 71 0.20 -10.73 -13.86
CA PHE A 71 1.52 -10.75 -13.22
C PHE A 71 1.47 -11.10 -11.73
N GLY A 72 0.27 -11.11 -11.14
CA GLY A 72 0.03 -11.27 -9.70
C GLY A 72 0.37 -10.03 -8.87
N GLN A 73 1.24 -9.15 -9.37
CA GLN A 73 1.56 -7.86 -8.77
C GLN A 73 1.99 -6.86 -9.86
N LEU A 74 1.84 -5.58 -9.58
CA LEU A 74 2.44 -4.50 -10.36
C LEU A 74 3.55 -3.83 -9.56
N LEU A 75 4.69 -3.65 -10.18
CA LEU A 75 5.89 -3.10 -9.55
C LEU A 75 6.17 -1.70 -10.06
N GLY A 76 6.77 -0.88 -9.21
CA GLY A 76 7.31 0.41 -9.62
C GLY A 76 8.31 0.94 -8.61
N ARG A 77 8.64 2.23 -8.72
CA ARG A 77 9.50 2.92 -7.77
C ARG A 77 8.80 4.15 -7.22
N VAL A 78 8.92 4.39 -5.92
CA VAL A 78 8.35 5.56 -5.25
C VAL A 78 9.41 6.29 -4.46
N ARG A 79 9.22 7.59 -4.28
CA ARG A 79 10.12 8.42 -3.48
C ARG A 79 9.57 8.56 -2.07
N LEU A 80 10.36 8.14 -1.08
CA LEU A 80 10.04 8.33 0.33
C LEU A 80 10.11 9.82 0.71
N PRO A 81 9.51 10.23 1.85
CA PRO A 81 9.67 11.59 2.37
C PRO A 81 11.12 12.02 2.58
N THR A 82 12.02 11.06 2.84
CA THR A 82 13.47 11.29 2.96
C THR A 82 14.13 11.68 1.63
N GLY A 83 13.42 11.53 0.51
CA GLY A 83 13.94 11.71 -0.83
C GLY A 83 14.52 10.44 -1.44
N GLU A 84 14.68 9.35 -0.69
CA GLU A 84 15.19 8.08 -1.21
C GLU A 84 14.19 7.41 -2.16
N LEU A 85 14.70 6.78 -3.22
CA LEU A 85 13.88 6.03 -4.17
C LEU A 85 13.88 4.56 -3.75
N VAL A 86 12.69 3.97 -3.63
CA VAL A 86 12.50 2.56 -3.22
C VAL A 86 11.62 1.81 -4.19
N ALA A 87 11.83 0.49 -4.29
CA ALA A 87 10.95 -0.41 -5.00
C ALA A 87 9.69 -0.63 -4.16
N PHE A 88 8.54 -0.79 -4.81
CA PHE A 88 7.29 -1.16 -4.16
C PHE A 88 6.48 -2.06 -5.09
N GLY A 89 5.54 -2.79 -4.51
CA GLY A 89 4.59 -3.63 -5.23
C GLY A 89 3.15 -3.26 -4.88
N VAL A 90 2.26 -3.49 -5.83
CA VAL A 90 0.81 -3.50 -5.61
C VAL A 90 0.30 -4.90 -5.90
N THR A 91 -0.53 -5.43 -5.00
CA THR A 91 -1.31 -6.65 -5.20
C THR A 91 -2.79 -6.35 -5.02
N ALA A 92 -3.66 -7.15 -5.66
CA ALA A 92 -5.08 -7.14 -5.36
C ALA A 92 -5.49 -8.47 -4.72
N VAL A 93 -6.36 -8.40 -3.72
CA VAL A 93 -7.02 -9.55 -3.11
C VAL A 93 -8.50 -9.46 -3.43
N ARG A 94 -9.02 -10.47 -4.12
CA ARG A 94 -10.42 -10.53 -4.54
C ARG A 94 -11.28 -11.07 -3.41
N GLY A 95 -12.26 -10.31 -2.97
CA GLY A 95 -13.11 -10.67 -1.84
C GLY A 95 -14.24 -11.66 -2.18
N GLY A 96 -14.67 -11.68 -3.45
CA GLY A 96 -15.74 -12.56 -3.91
C GLY A 96 -17.10 -12.16 -3.34
N ASP A 97 -17.96 -13.13 -3.03
CA ASP A 97 -19.33 -12.85 -2.59
C ASP A 97 -19.43 -12.43 -1.10
N ASP A 98 -18.40 -12.73 -0.31
CA ASP A 98 -18.42 -12.58 1.15
C ASP A 98 -17.63 -11.36 1.65
N SER A 99 -16.81 -10.73 0.80
CA SER A 99 -16.05 -9.52 1.16
C SER A 99 -15.73 -8.62 -0.04
N SER A 100 -15.34 -7.38 0.27
CA SER A 100 -14.87 -6.40 -0.73
C SER A 100 -13.51 -6.80 -1.30
N ASP A 101 -13.17 -6.28 -2.48
CA ASP A 101 -11.80 -6.34 -2.97
C ASP A 101 -10.88 -5.44 -2.13
N TRP A 102 -9.62 -5.86 -2.06
CA TRP A 102 -8.54 -5.12 -1.44
C TRP A 102 -7.43 -4.80 -2.44
N LEU A 103 -6.82 -3.64 -2.25
CA LEU A 103 -5.60 -3.24 -2.93
C LEU A 103 -4.50 -3.02 -1.89
N ASP A 104 -3.44 -3.80 -1.97
CA ASP A 104 -2.31 -3.70 -1.05
C ASP A 104 -1.16 -2.99 -1.75
N PHE A 105 -0.84 -1.77 -1.30
CA PHE A 105 0.33 -1.01 -1.72
C PHE A 105 1.44 -1.24 -0.69
N GLY A 106 2.49 -1.96 -1.05
CA GLY A 106 3.52 -2.40 -0.10
C GLY A 106 4.93 -2.03 -0.51
N VAL A 107 5.70 -1.49 0.43
CA VAL A 107 7.17 -1.35 0.31
C VAL A 107 7.83 -2.46 1.12
N PRO A 108 8.72 -3.28 0.52
CA PRO A 108 9.44 -4.30 1.27
C PRO A 108 10.25 -3.71 2.43
N LEU A 109 10.23 -4.34 3.60
CA LEU A 109 11.03 -3.88 4.75
C LEU A 109 12.52 -3.76 4.41
N SER A 110 13.06 -4.72 3.65
CA SER A 110 14.46 -4.66 3.23
C SER A 110 14.79 -3.43 2.40
N ALA A 111 13.85 -2.89 1.62
CA ALA A 111 14.04 -1.64 0.89
C ALA A 111 14.02 -0.43 1.83
N LEU A 112 13.09 -0.42 2.81
CA LEU A 112 13.00 0.66 3.81
C LEU A 112 14.25 0.74 4.70
N TRP A 113 14.76 -0.40 5.19
CA TRP A 113 16.01 -0.41 5.97
C TRP A 113 17.20 0.14 5.19
N GLN A 114 17.29 -0.18 3.90
CA GLN A 114 18.37 0.32 3.05
C GLN A 114 18.24 1.80 2.71
N ALA A 115 17.00 2.29 2.64
CA ALA A 115 16.71 3.71 2.53
C ALA A 115 16.91 4.47 3.86
N GLY A 116 17.36 3.79 4.92
CA GLY A 116 17.65 4.40 6.22
C GLY A 116 16.40 4.76 7.02
N VAL A 117 15.26 4.13 6.73
CA VAL A 117 14.04 4.32 7.53
C VAL A 117 14.27 3.78 8.93
N ALA A 118 13.99 4.63 9.91
CA ALA A 118 14.05 4.25 11.32
C ALA A 118 12.74 3.56 11.72
N PHE A 119 12.89 2.46 12.45
CA PHE A 119 11.81 1.74 13.09
C PHE A 119 11.95 1.85 14.61
N GLU A 120 10.81 1.83 15.30
CA GLU A 120 10.75 1.84 16.76
C GLU A 120 11.32 0.54 17.33
N GLU A 121 11.90 0.62 18.53
CA GLU A 121 12.31 -0.59 19.26
C GLU A 121 11.08 -1.34 19.78
N GLY A 122 10.89 -2.58 19.35
CA GLY A 122 9.75 -3.37 19.78
C GLY A 122 9.62 -4.71 19.06
N PRO A 123 8.59 -5.51 19.38
CA PRO A 123 8.32 -6.78 18.71
C PRO A 123 7.75 -6.62 17.29
N PHE A 124 7.37 -5.40 16.89
CA PHE A 124 6.78 -5.09 15.60
C PHE A 124 7.54 -3.95 14.94
N GLU A 125 7.66 -4.03 13.61
CA GLU A 125 8.26 -2.99 12.79
C GLU A 125 7.27 -1.82 12.69
N ARG A 126 7.53 -0.73 13.42
CA ARG A 126 6.70 0.48 13.44
C ARG A 126 7.52 1.69 13.04
N SER A 127 6.97 2.56 12.20
CA SER A 127 7.62 3.78 11.78
C SER A 127 6.59 4.88 11.57
N ALA A 128 6.42 5.76 12.56
CA ALA A 128 5.46 6.87 12.49
C ALA A 128 5.63 7.74 11.22
N ALA A 129 6.87 7.95 10.77
CA ALA A 129 7.14 8.68 9.53
C ALA A 129 6.64 7.94 8.28
N THR A 130 6.74 6.61 8.27
CA THR A 130 6.21 5.78 7.18
C THR A 130 4.69 5.70 7.26
N ASP A 131 4.13 5.65 8.48
CA ASP A 131 2.67 5.68 8.71
C ASP A 131 2.06 6.97 8.17
N ASP A 132 2.63 8.13 8.55
CA ASP A 132 2.15 9.44 8.12
C ASP A 132 2.23 9.60 6.60
N TRP A 133 3.28 9.07 5.98
CA TRP A 133 3.45 9.07 4.53
C TRP A 133 2.37 8.25 3.82
N LEU A 134 2.13 7.02 4.27
CA LEU A 134 1.10 6.15 3.70
C LEU A 134 -0.31 6.70 3.95
N ALA A 135 -0.55 7.29 5.12
CA ALA A 135 -1.82 7.96 5.42
C ALA A 135 -2.06 9.20 4.54
N ALA A 136 -1.02 9.97 4.25
CA ALA A 136 -1.10 11.10 3.32
C ALA A 136 -1.41 10.64 1.89
N LEU A 137 -0.74 9.58 1.41
CA LEU A 137 -1.01 8.95 0.12
C LEU A 137 -2.49 8.51 0.04
N ALA A 138 -2.95 7.77 1.04
CA ALA A 138 -4.34 7.30 1.11
C ALA A 138 -5.35 8.46 1.12
N THR A 139 -5.03 9.56 1.82
CA THR A 139 -5.85 10.77 1.84
C THR A 139 -5.96 11.42 0.47
N ASP A 140 -4.85 11.51 -0.27
CA ASP A 140 -4.84 12.06 -1.62
C ASP A 140 -5.56 11.13 -2.61
N ALA A 141 -5.34 9.82 -2.52
CA ALA A 141 -6.04 8.83 -3.34
C ALA A 141 -7.56 8.85 -3.11
N PHE A 142 -8.00 8.96 -1.85
CA PHE A 142 -9.42 8.97 -1.49
C PHE A 142 -10.20 10.15 -2.11
N ARG A 143 -9.53 11.29 -2.34
CA ARG A 143 -10.17 12.45 -3.00
C ARG A 143 -10.54 12.16 -4.46
N GLU A 144 -9.79 11.29 -5.11
CA GLU A 144 -10.00 10.90 -6.51
C GLU A 144 -10.87 9.63 -6.64
N ALA A 145 -10.63 8.65 -5.76
CA ALA A 145 -11.34 7.38 -5.73
C ALA A 145 -11.68 6.99 -4.29
N PRO A 146 -12.93 7.23 -3.84
CA PRO A 146 -13.37 6.81 -2.52
C PRO A 146 -13.28 5.29 -2.34
N PHE A 147 -12.88 4.87 -1.14
CA PHE A 147 -12.81 3.48 -0.70
C PHE A 147 -13.45 3.33 0.69
N SER A 148 -13.60 2.11 1.22
CA SER A 148 -14.34 1.86 2.48
C SER A 148 -13.48 1.85 3.73
N LEU A 149 -12.22 1.42 3.62
CA LEU A 149 -11.26 1.40 4.72
C LEU A 149 -9.83 1.44 4.17
N GLY A 150 -8.92 2.10 4.87
CA GLY A 150 -7.48 1.94 4.69
C GLY A 150 -6.82 1.51 5.99
N LEU A 151 -5.84 0.61 5.90
CA LEU A 151 -5.01 0.15 7.00
C LEU A 151 -3.55 0.46 6.69
N VAL A 152 -2.79 0.89 7.69
CA VAL A 152 -1.38 1.24 7.53
C VAL A 152 -0.54 0.52 8.58
N GLY A 153 0.51 -0.16 8.13
CA GLY A 153 1.48 -0.81 9.01
C GLY A 153 2.17 -2.00 8.37
N TRP A 154 2.77 -2.86 9.19
CA TRP A 154 3.44 -4.08 8.72
C TRP A 154 2.45 -5.23 8.55
N ASN A 155 2.29 -5.73 7.31
CA ASN A 155 1.40 -6.84 6.93
C ASN A 155 -0.01 -6.71 7.58
N VAL A 156 -0.71 -5.62 7.26
CA VAL A 156 -1.98 -5.23 7.85
C VAL A 156 -3.21 -5.64 7.04
N SER A 157 -3.04 -6.10 5.80
CA SER A 157 -4.15 -6.57 4.96
C SER A 157 -4.96 -7.68 5.67
N GLY A 158 -6.29 -7.54 5.67
CA GLY A 158 -7.22 -8.47 6.30
C GLY A 158 -7.27 -8.46 7.84
N LEU A 159 -6.56 -7.56 8.52
CA LEU A 159 -6.60 -7.47 9.99
C LEU A 159 -7.84 -6.75 10.53
N ALA A 160 -8.57 -6.02 9.68
CA ALA A 160 -9.86 -5.39 9.99
C ALA A 160 -10.69 -5.24 8.71
N GLU A 161 -12.00 -5.03 8.87
CA GLU A 161 -12.94 -4.80 7.78
C GLU A 161 -13.81 -3.58 8.10
N ALA A 162 -14.18 -2.81 7.09
CA ALA A 162 -15.00 -1.61 7.22
C ALA A 162 -16.33 -1.90 7.93
N ALA A 163 -16.94 -3.06 7.64
CA ALA A 163 -18.20 -3.49 8.24
C ALA A 163 -18.16 -3.58 9.77
N LEU A 164 -16.99 -3.86 10.36
CA LEU A 164 -16.79 -4.00 11.80
C LEU A 164 -16.50 -2.66 12.50
N LEU A 165 -16.32 -1.57 11.75
CA LEU A 165 -15.91 -0.25 12.25
C LEU A 165 -17.01 0.81 12.19
N SER A 166 -18.27 0.37 12.06
CA SER A 166 -19.45 1.25 11.98
C SER A 166 -19.56 2.23 13.16
N ASP A 167 -19.19 1.80 14.37
CA ASP A 167 -19.24 2.64 15.56
C ASP A 167 -18.07 3.63 15.69
N GLY A 168 -16.94 3.35 15.04
CA GLY A 168 -15.70 3.94 15.56
C GLY A 168 -14.44 3.45 14.91
N LEU A 169 -13.43 4.32 14.93
CA LEU A 169 -12.07 3.83 15.11
C LEU A 169 -11.96 3.19 16.51
N PRO A 170 -11.27 2.05 16.65
CA PRO A 170 -11.02 1.46 17.97
C PRO A 170 -10.24 2.42 18.87
N GLU A 171 -10.47 2.36 20.18
CA GLU A 171 -9.72 3.16 21.16
C GLU A 171 -8.22 2.80 21.15
N LYS A 172 -7.94 1.49 21.09
CA LYS A 172 -6.60 0.90 20.97
C LYS A 172 -6.37 0.38 19.55
N ARG A 173 -5.26 0.75 18.94
CA ARG A 173 -4.99 0.53 17.51
C ARG A 173 -3.57 0.01 17.34
N GLY A 174 -3.45 -1.29 17.05
CA GLY A 174 -2.16 -1.92 16.75
C GLY A 174 -1.57 -1.54 15.38
N MET A 175 -2.31 -0.78 14.57
CA MET A 175 -1.98 -0.30 13.22
C MET A 175 -2.69 1.04 12.97
N GLY A 176 -2.30 1.76 11.92
CA GLY A 176 -3.01 2.95 11.47
C GLY A 176 -4.33 2.60 10.77
N TYR A 177 -5.34 3.44 10.95
CA TYR A 177 -6.65 3.29 10.31
C TYR A 177 -7.02 4.56 9.56
N LEU A 178 -7.57 4.41 8.36
CA LEU A 178 -8.14 5.47 7.53
C LEU A 178 -9.62 5.16 7.30
N LEU A 179 -10.48 5.79 8.07
CA LEU A 179 -11.92 5.52 8.06
C LEU A 179 -12.69 6.70 7.44
N PRO A 180 -13.36 6.50 6.29
CA PRO A 180 -14.23 7.51 5.71
C PRO A 180 -15.43 7.81 6.62
N ARG A 181 -15.72 9.10 6.87
CA ARG A 181 -16.94 9.58 7.52
C ARG A 181 -17.37 10.89 6.90
N ASP A 182 -18.65 11.00 6.55
CA ASP A 182 -19.23 12.21 5.94
C ASP A 182 -18.44 12.73 4.72
N GLY A 183 -17.87 11.80 3.93
CA GLY A 183 -17.05 12.11 2.75
C GLY A 183 -15.63 12.59 3.05
N VAL A 184 -15.18 12.51 4.30
CA VAL A 184 -13.82 12.86 4.74
C VAL A 184 -13.10 11.62 5.26
N LEU A 185 -11.86 11.43 4.85
CA LEU A 185 -11.02 10.34 5.36
C LEU A 185 -10.40 10.74 6.71
N HIS A 186 -10.72 9.99 7.76
CA HIS A 186 -10.16 10.21 9.10
C HIS A 186 -9.01 9.24 9.38
N TYR A 187 -7.82 9.79 9.60
CA TYR A 187 -6.66 9.02 10.03
C TYR A 187 -6.62 8.88 11.56
N GLY A 188 -6.59 7.65 12.04
CA GLY A 188 -6.27 7.31 13.42
C GLY A 188 -4.95 6.57 13.49
N ALA A 189 -3.91 7.26 13.97
CA ALA A 189 -2.58 6.67 14.16
C ALA A 189 -2.60 5.52 15.17
N VAL A 190 -1.62 4.62 15.03
CA VAL A 190 -1.32 3.52 15.97
C VAL A 190 -1.20 4.04 17.41
N ASN A 191 -1.72 3.30 18.38
CA ASN A 191 -1.60 3.58 19.82
C ASN A 191 -1.76 2.30 20.67
N ASP A 192 -1.32 2.37 21.92
CA ASP A 192 -1.35 1.26 22.89
C ASP A 192 -2.40 1.43 24.01
#